data_AF-A0A966QZ95-F1
#
_entry.id   AF-A0A966QZ95-F1
#
_cell.length_a   1.000
_cell.length_b   1.000
_cell.length_c   1.000
_cell.angle_alpha   90.00
_cell.angle_beta   90.00
_cell.angle_gamma   90.00
#
_symmetry.space_group_name_H-M   'P 1'
#
loop_
_entity.id
_entity.type
_entity.pdbx_description
1 polymer ?
#
loop_
_entity_poly.entity_id
_entity_poly.type
_entity_poly.pdbx_seq_one_letter_code
_entity_poly.pdbx_strand_id
1 'polypeptide(L)' 'LKKNKGACVTKIKVKNSVKLKSYTIIEEAVNRGVGFGWHRAHKYVDNPTEEIIKENMLNEVMSALTEILDFNE' A
#
# COMPACT_ATOMS: atom_id res chain seq x y z
N LEU A 1 38.43 -44.82 -30.20
CA LEU A 1 37.63 -44.65 -28.97
C LEU A 1 37.26 -43.18 -28.82
N LYS A 2 36.01 -42.80 -29.15
CA LYS A 2 35.53 -41.40 -29.11
C LYS A 2 35.31 -40.97 -27.65
N LYS A 3 35.97 -39.89 -27.20
CA LYS A 3 35.72 -39.30 -25.88
C LYS A 3 34.44 -38.46 -25.95
N ASN A 4 33.40 -38.91 -25.24
CA ASN A 4 32.16 -38.16 -25.06
C ASN A 4 32.45 -36.96 -24.14
N LYS A 5 32.36 -35.73 -24.68
CA LYS A 5 32.40 -34.51 -23.88
C LYS A 5 31.00 -34.28 -23.33
N GLY A 6 30.79 -34.63 -22.06
CA GLY A 6 29.56 -34.30 -21.33
C GLY A 6 29.35 -32.79 -21.34
N ALA A 7 28.21 -32.33 -21.84
CA ALA A 7 27.84 -30.93 -21.83
C ALA A 7 27.72 -30.44 -20.38
N CYS A 8 28.42 -29.36 -20.05
CA CYS A 8 28.23 -28.63 -18.80
C CYS A 8 26.86 -27.96 -18.84
N VAL A 9 25.90 -28.47 -18.06
CA VAL A 9 24.59 -27.83 -17.90
C VAL A 9 24.79 -26.60 -16.99
N THR A 10 24.94 -25.43 -17.59
CA THR A 10 24.99 -24.16 -16.86
C THR A 10 23.62 -23.88 -16.24
N LYS A 11 23.55 -23.92 -14.91
CA LYS A 11 22.36 -23.52 -14.15
C LYS A 11 22.03 -22.05 -14.42
N ILE A 12 20.97 -21.78 -15.18
CA ILE A 12 20.43 -20.42 -15.36
C ILE A 12 19.75 -20.02 -14.05
N LYS A 13 20.37 -19.11 -13.28
CA LYS A 13 19.70 -18.45 -12.14
C LYS A 13 18.75 -17.38 -12.66
N VAL A 14 17.48 -17.73 -12.82
CA VAL A 14 16.43 -16.75 -13.11
C VAL A 14 16.15 -15.97 -11.82
N LYS A 15 16.49 -14.68 -11.79
CA LYS A 15 16.25 -13.79 -10.66
C LYS A 15 15.01 -12.95 -10.99
N ASN A 16 13.82 -13.48 -10.71
CA ASN A 16 12.59 -12.69 -10.84
C ASN A 16 12.42 -11.81 -9.61
N SER A 17 12.29 -10.50 -9.82
CA SER A 17 11.91 -9.53 -8.79
C SER A 17 10.59 -8.86 -9.17
N VAL A 18 9.63 -8.88 -8.25
CA VAL A 18 8.39 -8.10 -8.36
C VAL A 18 8.65 -6.73 -7.77
N LYS A 19 8.15 -5.67 -8.42
CA LYS A 19 8.18 -4.31 -7.89
C LYS A 19 6.77 -3.86 -7.55
N LEU A 20 6.62 -3.31 -6.36
CA LEU A 20 5.37 -2.73 -5.91
C LEU A 20 5.16 -1.36 -6.58
N LYS A 21 3.93 -1.09 -7.05
CA LYS A 21 3.51 0.27 -7.41
C LYS A 21 3.09 1.01 -6.14
N SER A 22 4.07 1.34 -5.31
CA SER A 22 3.83 1.93 -3.98
C SER A 22 2.96 3.19 -4.06
N TYR A 23 3.21 4.08 -5.02
CA TYR A 23 2.40 5.29 -5.18
C TYR A 23 0.92 4.99 -5.36
N THR A 24 0.54 4.09 -6.27
CA THR A 24 -0.86 3.73 -6.54
C THR A 24 -1.54 3.15 -5.31
N ILE A 25 -0.83 2.30 -4.57
CA ILE A 25 -1.37 1.65 -3.36
C ILE A 25 -1.59 2.68 -2.25
N ILE A 26 -0.63 3.58 -2.05
CA ILE A 26 -0.74 4.65 -1.05
C ILE A 26 -1.81 5.67 -1.46
N GLU A 27 -1.89 6.04 -2.73
CA GLU A 27 -2.93 6.93 -3.27
C GLU A 27 -4.33 6.37 -3.03
N GLU A 28 -4.54 5.08 -3.27
CA GLU A 28 -5.81 4.41 -2.98
C GLU A 28 -6.16 4.48 -1.49
N ALA A 29 -5.19 4.18 -0.62
CA ALA A 29 -5.38 4.25 0.84
C ALA A 29 -5.74 5.66 1.31
N VAL A 30 -5.04 6.67 0.80
CA VAL A 30 -5.30 8.09 1.11
C VAL A 30 -6.69 8.49 0.62
N ASN A 31 -7.05 8.17 -0.62
CA ASN A 31 -8.37 8.51 -1.17
C ASN A 31 -9.51 7.87 -0.37
N ARG A 32 -9.35 6.59 0.01
CA ARG A 32 -10.29 5.88 0.88
C ARG A 32 -10.41 6.56 2.24
N GLY A 33 -9.28 6.86 2.89
CA GLY A 33 -9.25 7.52 4.19
C GLY A 33 -9.91 8.90 4.18
N VAL A 34 -9.63 9.72 3.16
CA VAL A 34 -10.26 11.04 2.99
C VAL A 34 -11.78 10.90 2.84
N GLY A 35 -12.24 9.97 1.99
CA GLY A 35 -13.67 9.74 1.79
C GLY A 35 -14.40 9.31 3.07
N PHE A 36 -13.81 8.37 3.83
CA PHE A 36 -14.39 7.94 5.11
C PHE A 36 -14.32 9.02 6.18
N GLY A 37 -13.21 9.76 6.27
CA GLY A 37 -13.05 10.85 7.23
C GLY A 37 -14.07 11.96 7.01
N TRP A 38 -14.31 12.33 5.75
CA TRP A 38 -15.36 13.28 5.38
C TRP A 38 -16.75 12.79 5.81
N HIS A 39 -17.11 11.56 5.44
CA HIS A 39 -18.42 11.00 5.80
C HIS A 39 -18.60 10.89 7.32
N ARG A 40 -17.55 10.53 8.05
CA ARG A 40 -17.54 10.40 9.50
C ARG A 40 -17.73 11.75 10.19
N ALA A 41 -17.05 12.80 9.72
CA ALA A 41 -17.19 14.15 10.25
C ALA A 41 -18.63 14.67 10.14
N HIS A 42 -19.34 14.31 9.07
CA HIS A 42 -20.73 14.69 8.83
C HIS A 42 -21.78 13.71 9.38
N LYS A 43 -21.38 12.62 10.03
CA LYS A 43 -22.31 11.56 10.45
C LYS A 43 -23.31 12.00 11.52
N TYR A 44 -22.87 12.87 12.43
CA TYR A 44 -23.67 13.35 13.56
C TYR A 44 -23.67 14.87 13.70
N VAL A 45 -22.96 15.58 12.83
CA VAL A 45 -22.80 17.03 12.86
C VAL A 45 -23.03 17.55 11.45
N ASP A 46 -24.05 18.39 11.26
CA ASP A 46 -24.40 18.91 9.93
C ASP A 46 -23.33 19.86 9.39
N ASN A 47 -22.77 20.70 10.27
CA ASN A 47 -21.67 21.63 9.97
C ASN A 47 -20.48 21.37 10.91
N PRO A 48 -19.67 20.33 10.65
CA PRO A 48 -18.46 20.08 11.43
C PRO A 48 -17.46 21.23 11.20
N THR A 49 -16.68 21.55 12.24
CA THR A 49 -15.60 22.54 12.09
C THR A 49 -14.49 21.98 11.22
N GLU A 50 -13.68 22.87 10.66
CA GLU A 50 -12.54 22.48 9.83
C GLU A 50 -11.57 21.55 10.58
N GLU A 51 -11.36 21.78 11.89
CA GLU A 51 -10.52 20.91 12.72
C GLU A 51 -11.09 19.49 12.79
N ILE A 52 -12.39 19.34 13.02
CA ILE A 52 -13.04 18.02 13.12
C ILE A 52 -12.93 17.27 11.79
N ILE A 53 -13.13 17.96 10.67
CA ILE A 53 -13.01 17.35 9.34
C ILE A 53 -11.56 16.87 9.14
N LYS A 54 -10.58 17.72 9.43
CA LYS A 54 -9.14 17.39 9.30
C LYS A 54 -8.74 16.22 10.19
N GLU A 55 -9.16 16.22 11.43
CA GLU A 55 -8.86 15.15 12.39
C GLU A 55 -9.44 13.81 11.94
N ASN A 56 -10.71 13.78 11.53
CA ASN A 56 -11.32 12.55 11.03
C ASN A 56 -10.66 12.05 9.74
N MET A 57 -10.33 12.95 8.80
CA MET A 57 -9.59 12.56 7.59
C MET A 57 -8.21 12.00 7.92
N LEU A 58 -7.46 12.65 8.82
CA LEU A 58 -6.14 12.17 9.23
C LEU A 58 -6.23 10.78 9.86
N ASN A 59 -7.15 10.59 10.80
CA ASN A 59 -7.34 9.31 11.49
C ASN A 59 -7.69 8.17 10.52
N GLU A 60 -8.61 8.42 9.59
CA GLU A 60 -9.03 7.41 8.62
C GLU A 60 -7.94 7.13 7.56
N VAL A 61 -7.16 8.13 7.15
CA VAL A 61 -5.99 7.92 6.28
C VAL A 61 -4.94 7.07 6.99
N MET A 62 -4.60 7.39 8.25
CA MET A 62 -3.64 6.60 9.01
C MET A 62 -4.13 5.18 9.23
N SER A 63 -5.41 4.99 9.55
CA SER A 63 -6.03 3.66 9.65
C SER A 63 -5.89 2.88 8.33
N ALA A 64 -6.24 3.49 7.20
CA ALA A 64 -6.10 2.84 5.89
C ALA A 64 -4.64 2.50 5.54
N LEU A 65 -3.68 3.34 5.94
CA LEU A 65 -2.26 3.06 5.76
C LEU A 65 -1.79 1.89 6.62
N THR A 66 -2.25 1.77 7.87
CA THR A 66 -1.89 0.65 8.75
C THR A 66 -2.43 -0.70 8.28
N GLU A 67 -3.47 -0.72 7.43
CA GLU A 67 -3.94 -1.96 6.77
C GLU A 67 -2.93 -2.49 5.74
N ILE A 68 -2.03 -1.63 5.23
CA ILE A 68 -1.13 -1.93 4.11
C ILE A 68 0.34 -1.94 4.58
N LEU A 69 0.69 -1.04 5.49
CA LEU A 69 2.03 -0.82 5.99
C LEU A 69 2.13 -1.23 7.45
N ASP A 70 3.17 -2.00 7.76
CA ASP A 70 3.56 -2.26 9.13
C ASP A 70 4.54 -1.16 9.59
N PHE A 71 4.08 -0.31 10.51
CA PHE A 71 4.88 0.78 11.06
C PHE A 71 5.74 0.34 12.26
N ASN A 72 5.66 -0.93 12.68
CA ASN A 72 6.34 -1.46 13.87
C ASN A 72 6.13 -0.58 15.12
N GLU A 73 4.89 -0.19 15.39
CA GLU A 73 4.50 0.45 16.66
C GLU A 73 4.50 -0.53 17.83
#